data_AF-A0AAV8V5T3-F1
#
_entry.id   AF-A0AAV8V5T3-F1
#
_cell.length_a   1.000
_cell.length_b   1.000
_cell.length_c   1.000
_cell.angle_alpha   90.00
_cell.angle_beta   90.00
_cell.angle_gamma   90.00
#
_symmetry.space_group_name_H-M   'P 1'
#
loop_
_entity.id
_entity.type
_entity.pdbx_description
1 polymer ?
#
loop_
_entity_poly.entity_id
_entity_poly.type
_entity_poly.pdbx_seq_one_letter_code
_entity_poly.pdbx_strand_id
1 'polypeptide(L)'
;MSSSSSKHATEKIQLVNELHKPARKNYPRRRTIIKGLDDLWQSDLVEMAYNWLDILPEITDNYNESRHSTTGYKSIDVTKSKEKLILKTVYNHIKISGVRKFKVGDILSPIFLKIISTHYTPNCTTELFKITAVKITNPITCLLEDMRGQPIQGVFYAEELQKTTNPDVYLVEKVLRRKGQKIYVKCLGLDQSHNSWIEKKKCSLIGWMGE
;
A
#
# COMPACT_ATOMS: atom_id res chain seq x y z
N MET A 1 -42.20 3.78 0.98
CA MET A 1 -41.21 4.62 0.23
C MET A 1 -40.04 5.10 1.09
N SER A 2 -39.98 4.79 2.40
CA SER A 2 -38.93 5.24 3.33
C SER A 2 -37.68 4.34 3.40
N SER A 3 -37.71 3.14 2.82
CA SER A 3 -36.64 2.13 2.97
C SER A 3 -35.48 2.25 1.97
N SER A 4 -35.64 2.99 0.86
CA SER A 4 -34.58 3.19 -0.14
C SER A 4 -33.64 4.35 0.19
N SER A 5 -34.17 5.39 0.85
CA SER A 5 -33.40 6.58 1.22
C SER A 5 -32.40 6.30 2.35
N SER A 6 -32.75 5.45 3.31
CA SER A 6 -31.84 5.08 4.41
C SER A 6 -30.67 4.20 3.93
N LYS A 7 -30.91 3.28 2.98
CA LYS A 7 -29.86 2.42 2.40
C LYS A 7 -28.78 3.23 1.70
N HIS A 8 -29.16 4.22 0.90
CA HIS A 8 -28.22 5.11 0.22
C HIS A 8 -27.39 5.97 1.18
N ALA A 9 -27.91 6.31 2.35
CA ALA A 9 -27.14 7.04 3.37
C ALA A 9 -26.07 6.14 3.99
N THR A 10 -26.42 4.88 4.31
CA THR A 10 -25.49 3.89 4.86
C THR A 10 -24.36 3.55 3.89
N GLU A 11 -24.67 3.34 2.61
CA GLU A 11 -23.66 3.07 1.55
C GLU A 11 -22.64 4.21 1.42
N LYS A 12 -23.10 5.47 1.51
CA LYS A 12 -22.21 6.64 1.48
C LYS A 12 -21.30 6.72 2.69
N ILE A 13 -21.84 6.48 3.90
CA ILE A 13 -21.05 6.47 5.13
C ILE A 13 -19.98 5.37 5.06
N GLN A 14 -20.35 4.20 4.55
CA GLN A 14 -19.41 3.09 4.35
C GLN A 14 -18.30 3.45 3.36
N LEU A 15 -18.64 4.09 2.23
CA LEU A 15 -17.65 4.56 1.26
C LEU A 15 -16.68 5.59 1.85
N VAL A 16 -17.19 6.57 2.59
CA VAL A 16 -16.36 7.59 3.26
C VAL A 16 -15.40 6.93 4.27
N ASN A 17 -15.90 5.98 5.05
CA ASN A 17 -15.07 5.23 5.99
C ASN A 17 -13.99 4.38 5.30
N GLU A 18 -14.27 3.83 4.12
CA GLU A 18 -13.28 3.09 3.33
C GLU A 18 -12.17 4.02 2.79
N LEU A 19 -12.54 5.19 2.26
CA LEU A 19 -11.63 6.17 1.65
C LEU A 19 -10.72 6.87 2.67
N HIS A 20 -11.26 7.15 3.87
CA HIS A 20 -10.55 7.87 4.94
C HIS A 20 -10.05 6.95 6.05
N LYS A 21 -10.04 5.62 5.82
CA LYS A 21 -9.49 4.67 6.79
C LYS A 21 -8.04 5.05 7.10
N PRO A 22 -7.65 5.14 8.38
CA PRO A 22 -6.29 5.53 8.72
C PRO A 22 -5.29 4.52 8.17
N ALA A 23 -4.26 5.03 7.51
CA ALA A 23 -3.14 4.28 6.96
C ALA A 23 -2.25 3.60 8.02
N ARG A 24 -2.51 3.79 9.32
CA ARG A 24 -1.65 3.30 10.40
C ARG A 24 -1.72 1.78 10.48
N LYS A 25 -0.59 1.14 10.16
CA LYS A 25 -0.41 -0.32 10.24
C LYS A 25 0.66 -0.64 11.28
N ASN A 26 0.32 -1.50 12.23
CA ASN A 26 1.30 -2.04 13.18
C ASN A 26 1.99 -3.22 12.51
N TYR A 27 3.21 -3.01 12.02
CA TYR A 27 4.05 -4.10 11.52
C TYR A 27 4.69 -4.81 12.72
N PRO A 28 4.71 -6.15 12.76
CA PRO A 28 5.53 -6.86 13.73
C PRO A 28 6.98 -6.45 13.51
N ARG A 29 7.54 -5.67 14.45
CA ARG A 29 8.93 -5.23 14.39
C ARG A 29 9.81 -6.34 14.92
N ARG A 30 10.93 -6.61 14.25
CA ARG A 30 11.95 -7.48 14.80
C ARG A 30 12.48 -6.83 16.07
N ARG A 31 12.66 -7.62 17.14
CA ARG A 31 13.30 -7.14 18.36
C ARG A 31 14.70 -6.64 18.03
N THR A 32 14.97 -5.38 18.31
CA THR A 32 16.33 -4.83 18.25
C THR A 32 17.10 -5.41 19.43
N ILE A 33 18.19 -6.13 19.14
CA ILE A 33 19.08 -6.67 20.17
C ILE A 33 20.26 -5.71 20.21
N ILE A 34 20.27 -4.87 21.25
CA ILE A 34 21.34 -3.91 21.51
C ILE A 34 22.38 -4.64 22.37
N LYS A 35 23.62 -4.75 21.90
CA LYS A 35 24.68 -5.50 22.61
C LYS A 35 25.47 -4.63 23.59
N GLY A 36 25.45 -3.30 23.42
CA GLY A 36 26.14 -2.35 24.29
C GLY A 36 25.55 -0.94 24.18
N LEU A 37 26.00 -0.01 25.04
CA LEU A 37 25.52 1.37 25.01
C LEU A 37 25.75 1.99 23.63
N ASP A 38 26.91 1.78 23.00
CA ASP A 38 27.27 2.45 21.74
C ASP A 38 26.69 1.80 20.46
N ASP A 39 25.99 0.67 20.59
CA ASP A 39 25.50 -0.16 19.48
C ASP A 39 24.28 0.47 18.77
N LEU A 40 23.55 1.36 19.45
CA LEU A 40 22.44 2.15 18.89
C LEU A 40 22.71 3.66 18.85
N TRP A 41 23.65 4.15 19.65
CA TRP A 41 23.90 5.59 19.80
C TRP A 41 24.53 6.20 18.54
N GLN A 42 25.12 5.37 17.67
CA GLN A 42 25.64 5.82 16.39
C GLN A 42 24.55 6.30 15.41
N SER A 43 23.27 5.97 15.56
CA SER A 43 22.23 6.51 14.66
C SER A 43 21.65 7.85 15.12
N ASP A 44 21.39 8.01 16.42
CA ASP A 44 20.73 9.22 16.95
C ASP A 44 21.71 10.39 17.16
N LEU A 45 23.00 10.14 17.43
CA LEU A 45 24.00 11.20 17.58
C LEU A 45 24.54 11.75 16.24
N VAL A 46 24.49 10.94 15.17
CA VAL A 46 24.86 11.37 13.80
C VAL A 46 23.89 12.40 13.25
N GLU A 47 22.63 12.43 13.73
CA GLU A 47 21.67 13.46 13.37
C GLU A 47 21.98 14.83 14.01
N MET A 48 22.72 14.84 15.13
CA MET A 48 23.06 16.05 15.89
C MET A 48 24.40 16.68 15.49
N ALA A 49 25.32 15.89 14.93
CA ALA A 49 26.60 16.36 14.40
C ALA A 49 26.62 16.12 12.89
N TYR A 50 26.50 17.17 12.08
CA TYR A 50 26.51 17.16 10.60
C TYR A 50 27.79 16.57 9.94
N ASN A 51 28.61 15.81 10.67
CA ASN A 51 29.89 15.22 10.25
C ASN A 51 29.77 13.71 9.97
N TRP A 52 28.76 13.33 9.18
CA TRP A 52 28.53 11.94 8.78
C TRP A 52 29.72 11.33 8.03
N LEU A 53 30.51 12.15 7.32
CA LEU A 53 31.68 11.69 6.56
C LEU A 53 32.77 11.08 7.45
N ASP A 54 32.95 11.60 8.67
CA ASP A 54 34.02 11.18 9.57
C ASP A 54 33.65 9.91 10.36
N ILE A 55 32.36 9.70 10.60
CA ILE A 55 31.82 8.61 11.43
C ILE A 55 31.42 7.39 10.58
N LEU A 56 31.10 7.59 9.29
CA LEU A 56 30.68 6.52 8.40
C LEU A 56 31.69 5.35 8.31
N PRO A 57 33.02 5.58 8.26
CA PRO A 57 33.99 4.48 8.26
C PRO A 57 33.90 3.63 9.53
N GLU A 58 33.83 4.27 10.70
CA GLU A 58 33.72 3.58 11.99
C GLU A 58 32.46 2.72 12.10
N ILE A 59 31.30 3.26 11.69
CA ILE A 59 30.03 2.52 11.66
C ILE A 59 30.14 1.30 10.72
N THR A 60 30.75 1.50 9.56
CA THR A 60 30.89 0.45 8.54
C THR A 60 31.77 -0.68 9.04
N ASP A 61 32.90 -0.36 9.68
CA ASP A 61 33.82 -1.34 10.24
C ASP A 61 33.18 -2.10 11.41
N ASN A 62 32.52 -1.40 12.33
CA ASN A 62 31.78 -2.01 13.44
C ASN A 62 30.68 -2.95 12.96
N TYR A 63 29.91 -2.55 11.94
CA TYR A 63 28.90 -3.42 11.33
C TYR A 63 29.52 -4.63 10.64
N ASN A 64 30.61 -4.43 9.90
CA ASN A 64 31.24 -5.51 9.14
C ASN A 64 31.88 -6.58 10.04
N GLU A 65 32.43 -6.17 11.18
CA GLU A 65 33.02 -7.06 12.18
C GLU A 65 31.98 -7.66 13.14
N SER A 66 30.77 -7.14 13.17
CA SER A 66 29.72 -7.62 14.04
C SER A 66 29.15 -8.96 13.57
N ARG A 67 29.15 -9.95 14.46
CA ARG A 67 28.50 -11.24 14.20
C ARG A 67 26.97 -11.07 14.20
N HIS A 68 26.32 -11.34 13.07
CA HIS A 68 24.87 -11.28 12.93
C HIS A 68 24.21 -12.53 13.52
N SER A 69 23.12 -12.37 14.28
CA SER A 69 22.44 -13.49 14.95
C SER A 69 21.76 -14.46 13.98
N THR A 70 21.28 -13.96 12.84
CA THR A 70 20.55 -14.76 11.84
C THR A 70 21.49 -15.66 11.03
N THR A 71 22.63 -15.12 10.59
CA THR A 71 23.60 -15.88 9.79
C THR A 71 24.65 -16.58 10.65
N GLY A 72 24.91 -16.04 11.84
CA GLY A 72 26.00 -16.50 12.71
C GLY A 72 27.39 -16.14 12.19
N TYR A 73 27.53 -15.22 11.22
CA TYR A 73 28.82 -14.78 10.67
C TYR A 73 28.96 -13.26 10.79
N LYS A 74 30.21 -12.79 10.78
CA LYS A 74 30.54 -11.39 10.50
C LYS A 74 30.36 -11.11 9.02
N SER A 75 30.00 -9.88 8.64
CA SER A 75 29.85 -9.51 7.22
C SER A 75 31.16 -9.75 6.44
N ILE A 76 32.29 -9.35 7.04
CA ILE A 76 33.63 -9.50 6.44
C ILE A 76 34.03 -10.96 6.20
N ASP A 77 33.48 -11.89 6.98
CA ASP A 77 33.81 -13.32 6.90
C ASP A 77 32.98 -14.06 5.83
N VAL A 78 32.01 -13.40 5.18
CA VAL A 78 31.12 -14.01 4.20
C VAL A 78 31.82 -14.14 2.84
N THR A 79 32.43 -15.30 2.62
CA THR A 79 33.00 -15.68 1.32
C THR A 79 31.98 -16.45 0.47
N LYS A 80 32.20 -16.49 -0.85
CA LYS A 80 31.37 -17.25 -1.81
C LYS A 80 31.22 -18.74 -1.44
N SER A 81 32.25 -19.32 -0.82
CA SER A 81 32.22 -20.71 -0.33
C SER A 81 31.22 -20.94 0.82
N LYS A 82 30.95 -19.92 1.64
CA LYS A 82 30.03 -19.98 2.79
C LYS A 82 28.59 -19.62 2.42
N GLU A 83 28.39 -18.96 1.28
CA GLU A 83 27.07 -18.49 0.81
C GLU A 83 26.00 -19.60 0.85
N LYS A 84 26.30 -20.76 0.26
CA LYS A 84 25.36 -21.88 0.18
C LYS A 84 25.00 -22.45 1.56
N LEU A 85 25.96 -22.46 2.49
CA LEU A 85 25.74 -22.88 3.87
C LEU A 85 24.85 -21.88 4.61
N ILE A 86 25.16 -20.59 4.50
CA ILE A 86 24.38 -19.50 5.12
C ILE A 86 22.94 -19.53 4.60
N LEU A 87 22.74 -19.62 3.29
CA LEU A 87 21.42 -19.65 2.68
C LEU A 87 20.61 -20.85 3.16
N LYS A 88 21.23 -22.04 3.22
CA LYS A 88 20.58 -23.24 3.77
C LYS A 88 20.22 -23.09 5.24
N THR A 89 21.05 -22.43 6.06
CA THR A 89 20.77 -22.21 7.49
C THR A 89 19.65 -21.19 7.71
N VAL A 90 19.70 -20.04 7.01
CA VAL A 90 18.75 -18.94 7.19
C VAL A 90 17.37 -19.27 6.63
N TYR A 91 17.33 -19.99 5.50
CA TYR A 91 16.10 -20.38 4.81
C TYR A 91 15.85 -21.89 4.89
N ASN A 92 16.16 -22.50 6.04
CA ASN A 92 15.99 -23.93 6.27
C ASN A 92 14.52 -24.39 6.32
N HIS A 93 13.58 -23.48 6.54
CA HIS A 93 12.16 -23.76 6.51
C HIS A 93 11.46 -22.76 5.60
N ILE A 94 10.43 -23.25 4.89
CA ILE A 94 9.49 -22.37 4.20
C ILE A 94 8.76 -21.58 5.29
N LYS A 95 8.98 -20.28 5.35
CA LYS A 95 8.11 -19.38 6.11
C LYS A 95 6.80 -19.37 5.35
N ILE A 96 5.89 -20.29 5.69
CA ILE A 96 4.59 -20.38 5.05
C ILE A 96 3.91 -19.03 5.27
N SER A 97 3.78 -18.26 4.19
CA SER A 97 3.07 -17.00 4.18
C SER A 97 1.66 -17.27 4.69
N GLY A 98 1.17 -16.39 5.57
CA GLY A 98 -0.06 -16.56 6.33
C GLY A 98 -1.32 -16.81 5.50
N VAL A 99 -2.46 -16.95 6.20
CA VAL A 99 -3.77 -17.24 5.60
C VAL A 99 -4.04 -16.38 4.36
N ARG A 100 -4.47 -17.02 3.26
CA ARG A 100 -4.85 -16.34 2.01
C ARG A 100 -5.97 -15.34 2.29
N LYS A 101 -5.65 -14.04 2.20
CA LYS A 101 -6.59 -12.92 2.44
C LYS A 101 -7.62 -12.72 1.32
N PHE A 102 -7.23 -12.97 0.08
CA PHE A 102 -8.04 -12.67 -1.11
C PHE A 102 -8.27 -13.91 -1.99
N LYS A 103 -9.34 -13.86 -2.79
CA LYS A 103 -9.70 -14.89 -3.76
C LYS A 103 -9.61 -14.33 -5.18
N VAL A 104 -9.44 -15.23 -6.14
CA VAL A 104 -9.51 -14.86 -7.57
C VAL A 104 -10.88 -14.28 -7.87
N GLY A 105 -10.91 -13.14 -8.57
CA GLY A 105 -12.13 -12.39 -8.88
C GLY A 105 -12.53 -11.31 -7.87
N ASP A 106 -11.85 -11.21 -6.71
CA ASP A 106 -12.07 -10.08 -5.80
C ASP A 106 -11.68 -8.75 -6.48
N ILE A 107 -12.50 -7.72 -6.29
CA ILE A 107 -12.23 -6.34 -6.74
C ILE A 107 -11.60 -5.56 -5.59
N LEU A 108 -10.45 -4.97 -5.85
CA LEU A 108 -9.57 -4.34 -4.87
C LEU A 108 -9.17 -2.93 -5.33
N SER A 109 -8.92 -2.05 -4.37
CA SER A 109 -8.24 -0.78 -4.58
C SER A 109 -6.82 -0.85 -4.00
N PRO A 110 -5.82 -0.20 -4.62
CA PRO A 110 -4.49 -0.04 -4.03
C PRO A 110 -4.54 0.87 -2.80
N ILE A 111 -3.79 0.51 -1.76
CA ILE A 111 -3.63 1.31 -0.54
C ILE A 111 -2.46 2.31 -0.71
N PHE A 112 -2.17 2.80 -1.92
CA PHE A 112 -1.01 3.70 -2.11
C PHE A 112 -1.12 4.91 -1.19
N LEU A 113 -0.27 4.93 -0.17
CA LEU A 113 -0.15 6.05 0.75
C LEU A 113 0.34 7.24 -0.08
N LYS A 114 -0.56 8.18 -0.35
CA LYS A 114 -0.15 9.47 -0.90
C LYS A 114 0.75 10.11 0.17
N ILE A 115 2.06 10.13 -0.12
CA ILE A 115 3.12 10.43 0.86
C ILE A 115 2.91 11.77 1.55
N ILE A 116 2.24 12.73 0.91
CA ILE A 116 1.73 13.94 1.56
C ILE A 116 0.43 14.33 0.87
N SER A 117 -0.67 14.32 1.60
CA SER A 117 -1.90 14.95 1.12
C SER A 117 -2.70 15.49 2.30
N THR A 118 -3.26 16.69 2.12
CA THR A 118 -4.14 17.35 3.08
C THR A 118 -5.23 16.40 3.56
N HIS A 119 -5.68 16.54 4.81
CA HIS A 119 -6.64 15.64 5.47
C HIS A 119 -7.98 15.38 4.73
N TYR A 120 -8.27 16.11 3.65
CA TYR A 120 -9.49 15.97 2.85
C TYR A 120 -9.36 15.05 1.62
N THR A 121 -8.15 14.67 1.21
CA THR A 121 -7.98 13.76 0.06
C THR A 121 -8.00 12.29 0.50
N PRO A 122 -8.59 11.39 -0.30
CA PRO A 122 -8.66 9.97 0.04
C PRO A 122 -7.25 9.33 0.11
N ASN A 123 -7.09 8.37 1.02
CA ASN A 123 -5.83 7.66 1.23
C ASN A 123 -5.54 6.58 0.18
N CYS A 124 -6.55 6.19 -0.60
CA CYS A 124 -6.47 5.19 -1.66
C CYS A 124 -6.75 5.83 -3.03
N THR A 125 -6.20 5.23 -4.08
CA THR A 125 -6.56 5.60 -5.46
C THR A 125 -7.97 5.08 -5.78
N THR A 126 -8.68 5.80 -6.65
CA THR A 126 -10.03 5.42 -7.11
C THR A 126 -10.00 4.31 -8.19
N GLU A 127 -8.82 3.95 -8.67
CA GLU A 127 -8.63 2.84 -9.59
C GLU A 127 -8.96 1.51 -8.92
N LEU A 128 -9.79 0.71 -9.60
CA LEU A 128 -10.23 -0.60 -9.17
C LEU A 128 -9.55 -1.66 -10.00
N PHE A 129 -9.15 -2.74 -9.34
CA PHE A 129 -8.43 -3.83 -9.96
C PHE A 129 -9.05 -5.16 -9.55
N LYS A 130 -9.02 -6.12 -10.46
CA LYS A 130 -9.53 -7.46 -10.21
C LYS A 130 -8.37 -8.44 -10.09
N ILE A 131 -8.45 -9.35 -9.12
CA ILE A 131 -7.44 -10.40 -8.98
C ILE A 131 -7.62 -11.46 -10.05
N THR A 132 -6.62 -11.63 -10.89
CA THR A 132 -6.54 -12.72 -11.87
C THR A 132 -5.95 -13.99 -11.24
N ALA A 133 -4.93 -13.86 -10.40
CA ALA A 133 -4.29 -15.00 -9.74
C ALA A 133 -3.66 -14.64 -8.40
N VAL A 134 -3.71 -15.56 -7.45
CA VAL A 134 -3.03 -15.44 -6.15
C VAL A 134 -1.91 -16.47 -6.07
N LYS A 135 -0.67 -16.00 -6.10
CA LYS A 135 0.53 -16.81 -5.97
C LYS A 135 0.89 -16.98 -4.49
N ILE A 136 1.01 -18.23 -4.07
CA ILE A 136 1.41 -18.59 -2.71
C ILE A 136 2.94 -18.55 -2.62
N THR A 137 3.50 -17.36 -2.75
CA THR A 137 4.91 -17.06 -2.49
C THR A 137 5.07 -16.62 -1.03
N ASN A 138 6.31 -16.39 -0.57
CA ASN A 138 6.56 -15.76 0.71
C ASN A 138 7.24 -14.40 0.49
N PRO A 139 6.49 -13.28 0.58
CA PRO A 139 5.06 -13.14 0.97
C PRO A 139 4.06 -13.55 -0.12
N ILE A 140 2.78 -13.73 0.21
CA ILE A 140 1.71 -13.96 -0.80
C ILE A 140 1.66 -12.78 -1.76
N THR A 141 1.61 -13.12 -3.05
CA THR A 141 1.53 -12.13 -4.12
C THR A 141 0.31 -12.32 -5.02
N CYS A 142 -0.15 -11.23 -5.62
CA CYS A 142 -1.34 -11.17 -6.46
C CYS A 142 -0.99 -10.61 -7.84
N LEU A 143 -1.57 -11.21 -8.88
CA LEU A 143 -1.63 -10.66 -10.23
C LEU A 143 -2.97 -9.97 -10.41
N LEU A 144 -2.94 -8.78 -11.01
CA LEU A 144 -4.08 -7.90 -11.16
C LEU A 144 -4.38 -7.64 -12.63
N GLU A 145 -5.66 -7.42 -12.94
CA GLU A 145 -6.15 -6.87 -14.19
C GLU A 145 -6.97 -5.61 -13.91
N ASP A 146 -6.93 -4.66 -14.84
CA ASP A 146 -7.81 -3.49 -14.84
C ASP A 146 -9.27 -3.92 -15.07
N MET A 147 -10.23 -3.05 -14.74
CA MET A 147 -11.67 -3.27 -14.98
C MET A 147 -12.02 -3.45 -16.46
N ARG A 148 -11.11 -3.05 -17.37
CA ARG A 148 -11.20 -3.29 -18.82
C ARG A 148 -10.63 -4.64 -19.27
N GLY A 149 -10.13 -5.46 -18.34
CA GLY A 149 -9.55 -6.78 -18.61
C GLY A 149 -8.10 -6.74 -19.10
N GLN A 150 -7.41 -5.59 -18.99
CA GLN A 150 -6.00 -5.49 -19.34
C GLN A 150 -5.14 -5.95 -18.15
N PRO A 151 -4.19 -6.88 -18.34
CA PRO A 151 -3.32 -7.34 -17.27
C PRO A 151 -2.36 -6.22 -16.85
N ILE A 152 -2.16 -6.07 -15.54
CA ILE A 152 -1.24 -5.07 -14.99
C ILE A 152 0.13 -5.69 -14.89
N GLN A 153 1.12 -4.98 -15.41
CA GLN A 153 2.50 -5.41 -15.35
C GLN A 153 2.99 -5.30 -13.90
N GLY A 154 3.32 -6.44 -13.31
CA GLY A 154 3.88 -6.52 -11.97
C GLY A 154 3.24 -7.60 -11.12
N VAL A 155 3.69 -7.66 -9.87
CA VAL A 155 3.23 -8.60 -8.86
C VAL A 155 3.04 -7.79 -7.58
N PHE A 156 1.84 -7.81 -7.01
CA PHE A 156 1.47 -6.95 -5.88
C PHE A 156 1.39 -7.75 -4.59
N TYR A 157 1.76 -7.15 -3.47
CA TYR A 157 1.59 -7.80 -2.18
C TYR A 157 0.14 -7.68 -1.69
N ALA A 158 -0.34 -8.71 -0.99
CA ALA A 158 -1.66 -8.65 -0.37
C ALA A 158 -1.77 -7.50 0.66
N GLU A 159 -0.65 -7.05 1.19
CA GLU A 159 -0.56 -5.94 2.14
C GLU A 159 -0.79 -4.56 1.52
N GLU A 160 -0.63 -4.44 0.21
CA GLU A 160 -0.75 -3.20 -0.57
C GLU A 160 -2.16 -3.02 -1.15
N LEU A 161 -3.04 -4.01 -0.97
CA LEU A 161 -4.36 -4.05 -1.57
C LEU A 161 -5.46 -4.06 -0.50
N GLN A 162 -6.56 -3.39 -0.78
CA GLN A 162 -7.77 -3.36 0.06
C GLN A 162 -8.97 -3.80 -0.75
N LYS A 163 -9.81 -4.65 -0.16
CA LYS A 163 -11.06 -5.08 -0.78
C LYS A 163 -12.08 -3.94 -0.79
N THR A 164 -12.69 -3.72 -1.95
CA THR A 164 -13.69 -2.66 -2.16
C THR A 164 -15.08 -3.24 -1.96
N THR A 165 -15.92 -2.60 -1.13
CA THR A 165 -17.33 -3.03 -1.01
C THR A 165 -18.24 -2.43 -2.07
N ASN A 166 -17.90 -1.26 -2.60
CA ASN A 166 -18.71 -0.50 -3.57
C ASN A 166 -17.96 -0.25 -4.90
N PRO A 167 -17.83 -1.27 -5.77
CA PRO A 167 -17.09 -1.13 -7.04
C PRO A 167 -17.79 -0.24 -8.09
N ASP A 168 -19.09 0.01 -7.95
CA ASP A 168 -19.88 0.80 -8.90
C ASP A 168 -19.86 2.31 -8.59
N VAL A 169 -19.19 2.72 -7.51
CA VAL A 169 -19.20 4.12 -7.04
C VAL A 169 -17.85 4.77 -7.31
N TYR A 170 -17.87 5.80 -8.16
CA TYR A 170 -16.70 6.59 -8.50
C TYR A 170 -16.83 8.02 -7.96
N LEU A 171 -15.71 8.56 -7.48
CA LEU A 171 -15.62 9.97 -7.08
C LEU A 171 -15.50 10.84 -8.34
N VAL A 172 -16.27 11.92 -8.39
CA VAL A 172 -16.18 12.91 -9.47
C VAL A 172 -15.16 13.98 -9.07
N GLU A 173 -14.14 14.17 -9.89
CA GLU A 173 -13.17 15.27 -9.73
C GLU A 173 -13.75 16.58 -10.22
N LYS A 174 -14.30 16.58 -11.45
CA LYS A 174 -14.79 17.78 -12.10
C LYS A 174 -15.93 17.50 -13.07
N VAL A 175 -16.92 18.39 -13.08
CA VAL A 175 -17.93 18.42 -14.16
C VAL A 175 -17.36 19.21 -15.33
N LEU A 176 -17.21 18.56 -16.48
CA LEU A 176 -16.64 19.14 -17.70
C LEU A 176 -17.71 19.84 -18.55
N ARG A 177 -18.90 19.23 -18.70
CA ARG A 177 -20.01 19.78 -19.49
C ARG A 177 -21.37 19.47 -18.87
N ARG A 178 -22.39 20.26 -19.20
CA ARG A 178 -23.78 20.06 -18.78
C ARG A 178 -24.69 20.08 -20.01
N LYS A 179 -25.61 19.12 -20.11
CA LYS A 179 -26.60 19.05 -21.19
C LYS A 179 -27.93 18.53 -20.65
N GLY A 180 -28.88 19.43 -20.41
CA GLY A 180 -30.18 19.10 -19.84
C GLY A 180 -30.06 18.39 -18.49
N GLN A 181 -30.60 17.17 -18.39
CA GLN A 181 -30.55 16.32 -17.18
C GLN A 181 -29.28 15.47 -17.06
N LYS A 182 -28.32 15.59 -18.01
CA LYS A 182 -27.06 14.84 -17.99
C LYS A 182 -25.87 15.78 -17.77
N ILE A 183 -24.85 15.26 -17.10
CA ILE A 183 -23.57 15.93 -16.86
C ILE A 183 -22.43 15.06 -17.37
N TYR A 184 -21.43 15.67 -18.01
CA TYR A 184 -20.21 15.00 -18.45
C TYR A 184 -19.15 15.22 -17.40
N VAL A 185 -18.62 14.16 -16.81
CA VAL A 185 -17.74 14.24 -15.64
C VAL A 185 -16.38 13.62 -15.92
N LYS A 186 -15.36 14.18 -15.25
CA LYS A 186 -14.05 13.58 -15.05
C LYS A 186 -14.05 12.87 -13.70
N CYS A 187 -13.82 11.56 -13.72
CA CYS A 187 -13.68 10.76 -12.51
C CYS A 187 -12.32 11.02 -11.86
N LEU A 188 -12.29 11.09 -10.54
CA LEU A 188 -11.08 11.30 -9.76
C LEU A 188 -10.12 10.12 -9.95
N GLY A 189 -8.86 10.43 -10.23
CA GLY A 189 -7.79 9.42 -10.33
C GLY A 189 -7.84 8.54 -11.58
N LEU A 190 -8.75 8.79 -12.53
CA LEU A 190 -8.81 8.08 -13.81
C LEU A 190 -8.40 9.00 -14.97
N ASP A 191 -7.93 8.39 -16.06
CA ASP A 191 -7.58 9.11 -17.28
C ASP A 191 -8.83 9.57 -18.05
N GLN A 192 -8.63 10.41 -19.07
CA GLN A 192 -9.72 11.02 -19.83
C GLN A 192 -10.59 9.99 -20.57
N SER A 193 -10.09 8.77 -20.83
CA SER A 193 -10.85 7.70 -21.47
C SER A 193 -12.02 7.18 -20.61
N HIS A 194 -12.03 7.49 -19.31
CA HIS A 194 -13.09 7.13 -18.38
C HIS A 194 -14.17 8.22 -18.23
N ASN A 195 -14.02 9.37 -18.90
CA ASN A 195 -14.99 10.45 -18.84
C ASN A 195 -16.33 10.02 -19.46
N SER A 196 -17.42 10.17 -18.72
CA SER A 196 -18.73 9.68 -19.15
C SER A 196 -19.86 10.65 -18.83
N TRP A 197 -20.99 10.48 -19.54
CA TRP A 197 -22.23 11.21 -19.28
C TRP A 197 -23.04 10.48 -18.20
N ILE A 198 -23.30 11.16 -17.10
CA ILE A 198 -24.06 10.64 -15.96
C ILE A 198 -25.35 11.47 -15.80
N GLU A 199 -26.42 10.82 -15.32
CA GLU A 199 -27.65 11.51 -14.95
C GLU A 199 -27.45 12.37 -13.70
N LYS A 200 -27.98 13.60 -13.70
CA LYS A 200 -27.86 14.53 -12.58
C LYS A 200 -28.40 13.96 -11.26
N LYS A 201 -29.41 13.07 -11.34
CA LYS A 201 -29.99 12.37 -10.17
C LYS A 201 -29.07 11.32 -9.55
N LYS A 202 -28.20 10.69 -10.37
CA LYS A 202 -27.23 9.67 -9.91
C LYS A 202 -25.98 10.30 -9.30
N CYS A 203 -25.66 11.52 -9.71
CA CYS A 203 -24.57 12.29 -9.12
C CYS A 203 -25.04 12.93 -7.81
N SER A 204 -24.88 12.23 -6.69
CA SER A 204 -24.92 12.91 -5.39
C SER A 204 -23.61 13.65 -5.19
N LEU A 205 -23.62 14.96 -5.39
CA LEU A 205 -22.55 15.83 -4.92
C LEU A 205 -22.41 15.60 -3.41
N ILE A 206 -21.31 14.98 -2.98
CA ILE A 206 -20.76 15.30 -1.67
C ILE A 206 -20.38 16.77 -1.83
N GLY A 207 -21.18 17.66 -1.25
CA GLY A 207 -20.99 19.10 -1.42
C GLY A 207 -19.57 19.47 -1.04
N TRP A 208 -18.76 19.78 -2.04
CA TRP A 208 -17.60 20.65 -1.85
C TRP A 208 -18.17 22.05 -1.72
N MET A 209 -18.44 22.48 -0.48
CA MET A 209 -18.52 23.91 -0.16
C MET A 209 -17.09 24.43 -0.12
N GLY A 210 -16.54 24.69 -1.30
CA GLY A 210 -15.48 25.66 -1.47
C GLY A 210 -16.14 26.90 -2.04
N GLU A 211 -16.57 27.80 -1.15
CA GLU A 211 -16.64 29.23 -1.48
C GLU A 211 -15.22 29.81 -1.45
#